data_AF-A0A1H4IDN9-F1
#
_entry.id   AF-A0A1H4IDN9-F1
#
_cell.length_a   1.000
_cell.length_b   1.000
_cell.length_c   1.000
_cell.angle_alpha   90.00
_cell.angle_beta   90.00
_cell.angle_gamma   90.00
#
_symmetry.space_group_name_H-M   'P 1'
#
loop_
_entity.id
_entity.type
_entity.pdbx_description
1 polymer ?
#
loop_
_entity_poly.entity_id
_entity_poly.type
_entity_poly.pdbx_seq_one_letter_code
_entity_poly.pdbx_strand_id
1 'polypeptide(L)'
;MTNRAGARSARLLGSGGLDCPAPSATGIARQAGVDRTFLYRHRDLLALVHAAELEPRRHDSASPSPVSMASLQADLANAQARNTRLAARVQQLEKRLSQAMDAQAWQESGLGAPADIDELQCRVTRLEQQNVELTAALEESQADLEAAPEATAT
;
A
#
# COMPACT_ATOMS: atom_id res chain seq x y z
N MET A 1 -10.98 50.63 -23.99
CA MET A 1 -11.22 51.40 -22.74
C MET A 1 -10.73 50.55 -21.58
N THR A 2 -9.49 50.76 -21.15
CA THR A 2 -8.85 49.95 -20.10
C THR A 2 -9.42 50.34 -18.74
N ASN A 3 -10.00 49.34 -18.08
CA ASN A 3 -10.80 49.49 -16.87
C ASN A 3 -9.93 50.01 -15.71
N ARG A 4 -10.23 51.21 -15.22
CA ARG A 4 -9.53 51.89 -14.10
C ARG A 4 -9.51 51.02 -12.82
N ALA A 5 -10.45 50.07 -12.70
CA ALA A 5 -10.51 49.08 -11.63
C ALA A 5 -9.37 48.03 -11.73
N GLY A 6 -9.06 47.52 -12.93
CA GLY A 6 -8.00 46.51 -13.12
C GLY A 6 -6.60 47.04 -12.77
N ALA A 7 -6.34 48.32 -13.06
CA ALA A 7 -5.06 48.96 -12.73
C ALA A 7 -4.86 49.21 -11.22
N ARG A 8 -5.94 49.25 -10.42
CA ARG A 8 -5.85 49.42 -8.96
C ARG A 8 -5.59 48.08 -8.26
N SER A 9 -6.21 47.00 -8.72
CA SER A 9 -5.96 45.63 -8.22
C SER A 9 -4.50 45.20 -8.40
N ALA A 10 -3.92 45.50 -9.57
CA ALA A 10 -2.51 45.22 -9.85
C ALA A 10 -1.54 46.06 -9.01
N ARG A 11 -1.91 47.29 -8.64
CA ARG A 11 -1.07 48.17 -7.81
C ARG A 11 -1.07 47.77 -6.33
N LEU A 12 -2.18 47.22 -5.84
CA LEU A 12 -2.32 46.75 -4.45
C LEU A 12 -1.53 45.46 -4.15
N LEU A 13 -1.24 44.65 -5.17
CA LEU A 13 -0.27 43.55 -5.05
C LEU A 13 1.17 44.03 -4.78
N GLY A 14 1.49 45.29 -5.09
CA GLY A 14 2.84 45.87 -4.93
C GLY A 14 3.03 46.77 -3.70
N SER A 15 1.95 47.19 -3.01
CA SER A 15 2.03 48.07 -1.85
C SER A 15 1.65 47.30 -0.58
N GLY A 16 2.58 46.50 -0.08
CA GLY A 16 2.48 45.83 1.21
C GLY A 16 2.54 46.85 2.35
N GLY A 17 1.40 47.14 2.94
CA GLY A 17 1.28 47.91 4.17
C GLY A 17 -0.15 47.83 4.67
N LEU A 18 -0.29 47.50 5.96
CA LEU A 18 -1.50 47.23 6.73
C LEU A 18 -1.86 45.73 6.82
N ASP A 19 -1.24 45.05 7.79
CA ASP A 19 -1.85 44.10 8.74
C ASP A 19 -3.01 43.25 8.23
N CYS A 20 -2.83 42.56 7.10
CA CYS A 20 -3.83 41.63 6.58
C CYS A 20 -3.32 40.18 6.67
N PRO A 21 -4.09 39.25 7.25
CA PRO A 21 -3.82 37.81 7.12
C PRO A 21 -3.72 37.43 5.64
N ALA A 22 -3.06 36.31 5.34
CA ALA A 22 -2.64 35.85 4.00
C ALA A 22 -3.59 36.28 2.86
N PRO A 23 -3.06 36.67 1.68
CA PRO A 23 -3.81 37.28 0.58
C PRO A 23 -4.85 36.33 -0.01
N SER A 24 -5.96 36.12 0.71
CA SER A 24 -7.09 35.33 0.29
C SER A 24 -7.90 36.14 -0.69
N ALA A 25 -8.47 35.49 -1.72
CA ALA A 25 -9.35 36.11 -2.70
C ALA A 25 -10.44 37.01 -2.06
N THR A 26 -10.97 36.61 -0.90
CA THR A 26 -11.98 37.41 -0.17
C THR A 26 -11.40 38.69 0.46
N GLY A 27 -10.17 38.63 0.98
CA GLY A 27 -9.48 39.78 1.55
C GLY A 27 -9.11 40.81 0.48
N ILE A 28 -8.58 40.32 -0.65
CA ILE A 28 -8.21 41.16 -1.80
C ILE A 28 -9.43 41.83 -2.41
N ALA A 29 -10.55 41.11 -2.55
CA ALA A 29 -11.81 41.68 -3.04
C ALA A 29 -12.29 42.85 -2.17
N ARG A 30 -12.30 42.67 -0.85
CA ARG A 30 -12.67 43.72 0.11
C ARG A 30 -11.73 44.92 0.05
N GLN A 31 -10.41 44.69 -0.02
CA GLN A 31 -9.41 45.76 -0.05
C GLN A 31 -9.43 46.56 -1.36
N ALA A 32 -9.71 45.91 -2.48
CA ALA A 32 -9.86 46.56 -3.78
C ALA A 32 -11.26 47.16 -4.01
N GLY A 33 -12.21 46.96 -3.07
CA GLY A 33 -13.58 47.45 -3.17
C GLY A 33 -14.40 46.78 -4.28
N VAL A 34 -14.10 45.51 -4.60
CA VAL A 34 -14.76 44.73 -5.66
C VAL A 34 -15.50 43.52 -5.09
N ASP A 35 -16.55 43.06 -5.77
CA ASP A 35 -17.27 41.84 -5.41
C ASP A 35 -16.39 40.60 -5.64
N ARG A 36 -16.49 39.57 -4.79
CA ARG A 36 -15.74 38.31 -4.93
C ARG A 36 -15.99 37.62 -6.28
N THR A 37 -17.18 37.80 -6.85
CA THR A 37 -17.59 37.31 -8.17
C THR A 37 -16.72 37.88 -9.29
N PHE A 38 -16.23 39.11 -9.12
CA PHE A 38 -15.32 39.74 -10.08
C PHE A 38 -14.01 38.95 -10.20
N LEU A 39 -13.45 38.49 -9.08
CA LEU A 39 -12.20 37.70 -9.08
C LEU A 39 -12.40 36.31 -9.69
N TYR A 40 -13.53 35.64 -9.41
CA TYR A 40 -13.80 34.34 -10.02
C TYR A 40 -14.10 34.40 -11.51
N ARG A 41 -14.61 35.54 -12.00
CA ARG A 41 -14.81 35.78 -13.43
C ARG A 41 -13.48 36.01 -14.18
N HIS A 42 -12.43 36.40 -13.46
CA HIS A 42 -11.12 36.73 -13.98
C HIS A 42 -10.09 35.68 -13.55
N ARG A 43 -9.98 34.61 -14.34
CA ARG A 43 -9.09 33.46 -14.10
C ARG A 43 -7.61 33.85 -14.00
N ASP A 44 -7.21 34.89 -14.69
CA ASP A 44 -5.88 35.52 -14.64
C ASP A 44 -5.58 36.14 -13.27
N LEU A 45 -6.54 36.89 -12.72
CA LEU A 45 -6.40 37.46 -11.37
C LEU A 45 -6.39 36.36 -10.31
N LEU A 46 -7.22 35.35 -10.47
CA LEU A 46 -7.27 34.20 -9.56
C LEU A 46 -5.96 33.38 -9.61
N ALA A 47 -5.33 33.25 -10.78
CA ALA A 47 -4.02 32.62 -10.92
C ALA A 47 -2.91 33.43 -10.21
N LEU A 48 -2.96 34.77 -10.27
CA LEU A 48 -2.02 35.63 -9.53
C LEU A 48 -2.22 35.54 -8.02
N VAL A 49 -3.46 35.43 -7.53
CA VAL A 49 -3.75 35.20 -6.11
C VAL A 49 -3.19 33.86 -5.66
N HIS A 50 -3.42 32.79 -6.42
CA HIS A 50 -2.84 31.48 -6.10
C HIS A 50 -1.31 31.47 -6.16
N ALA A 51 -0.70 32.15 -7.12
CA ALA A 51 0.76 32.28 -7.18
C ALA A 51 1.30 33.02 -5.95
N ALA A 52 0.63 34.10 -5.51
CA ALA A 52 0.99 34.85 -4.32
C ALA A 52 0.71 34.08 -3.00
N GLU A 53 -0.28 33.18 -2.97
CA GLU A 53 -0.53 32.26 -1.85
C GLU A 53 0.56 31.17 -1.75
N LEU A 54 1.16 30.77 -2.88
CA LEU A 54 2.25 29.79 -2.96
C LEU A 54 3.62 30.38 -2.68
N GLU A 55 3.81 31.70 -2.86
CA GLU A 55 5.03 32.37 -2.43
C GLU A 55 5.11 32.36 -0.90
N PRO A 56 6.18 31.78 -0.32
CA PRO A 56 6.39 31.88 1.11
C PRO A 56 6.54 33.36 1.46
N ARG A 57 5.60 33.92 2.24
CA ARG A 57 5.80 35.23 2.86
C ARG A 57 7.16 35.15 3.54
N ARG A 58 8.12 35.95 3.06
CA ARG A 58 9.31 36.25 3.85
C ARG A 58 8.77 36.86 5.12
N HIS A 59 8.67 36.05 6.17
CA HIS A 59 8.19 36.49 7.47
C HIS A 59 8.93 37.78 7.81
N ASP A 60 8.18 38.79 8.28
CA ASP A 60 8.77 39.97 8.88
C ASP A 60 9.90 39.53 9.79
N SER A 61 11.11 40.02 9.52
CA SER A 61 12.36 39.70 10.20
C SER A 61 12.40 40.14 11.66
N ALA A 62 11.25 40.35 12.29
CA ALA A 62 11.05 40.85 13.64
C ALA A 62 10.55 39.77 14.64
N SER A 63 10.28 38.54 14.20
CA SER A 63 9.97 37.43 15.10
C SER A 63 11.07 36.37 15.06
N PRO A 64 11.84 36.16 16.14
CA PRO A 64 12.83 35.09 16.20
C PRO A 64 12.11 33.76 16.42
N SER A 65 11.65 33.13 15.35
CA SER A 65 11.46 31.68 15.39
C SER A 65 12.86 31.05 15.43
N PRO A 66 13.21 30.26 16.46
CA PRO A 66 14.55 29.68 16.57
C PRO A 66 14.81 28.58 15.53
N VAL A 67 13.78 28.18 14.77
CA VAL A 67 13.84 27.05 13.84
C VAL A 67 13.65 27.55 12.42
N SER A 68 14.68 27.34 11.59
CA SER A 68 14.65 27.63 10.16
C SER A 68 13.72 26.67 9.42
N MET A 69 13.08 27.15 8.35
CA MET A 69 12.28 26.31 7.44
C MET A 69 13.07 25.08 6.94
N ALA A 70 14.39 25.23 6.74
CA ALA A 70 15.26 24.13 6.35
C ALA A 70 15.33 23.02 7.41
N SER A 71 15.30 23.39 8.70
CA SER A 71 15.26 22.41 9.80
C SER A 71 13.95 21.65 9.81
N LEU A 72 12.81 22.34 9.62
CA LEU A 72 11.49 21.69 9.55
C LEU A 72 11.38 20.75 8.36
N GLN A 73 11.94 21.11 7.20
CA GLN A 73 11.98 20.24 6.03
C GLN A 73 12.85 18.99 6.29
N ALA A 74 14.01 19.16 6.93
CA ALA A 74 14.86 18.04 7.32
C ALA A 74 14.17 17.11 8.33
N ASP A 75 13.46 17.67 9.32
CA ASP A 75 12.71 16.90 10.31
C ASP A 75 11.55 16.12 9.67
N LEU A 76 10.83 16.74 8.72
CA LEU A 76 9.79 16.06 7.95
C LEU A 76 10.35 14.88 7.15
N ALA A 77 11.46 15.08 6.43
CA ALA A 77 12.12 14.03 5.66
C ALA A 77 12.60 12.88 6.57
N ASN A 78 13.18 13.23 7.73
CA ASN A 78 13.60 12.25 8.74
C ASN A 78 12.41 11.46 9.30
N ALA A 79 11.28 12.11 9.58
CA ALA A 79 10.06 11.47 10.05
C ALA A 79 9.49 10.51 9.00
N GLN A 80 9.44 10.94 7.73
CA GLN A 80 9.02 10.10 6.61
C GLN A 80 9.92 8.86 6.46
N ALA A 81 11.24 9.02 6.51
CA ALA A 81 12.19 7.91 6.44
C ALA A 81 12.13 6.95 7.66
N ARG A 82 11.72 7.45 8.83
CA ARG A 82 11.45 6.58 9.99
C ARG A 82 10.14 5.81 9.79
N ASN A 83 9.10 6.47 9.29
CA ASN A 83 7.80 5.86 9.05
C ASN A 83 7.90 4.71 8.02
N THR A 84 8.63 4.91 6.91
CA THR A 84 8.85 3.86 5.90
C THR A 84 9.57 2.64 6.48
N ARG A 85 10.61 2.85 7.30
CA ARG A 85 11.33 1.76 7.98
C ARG A 85 10.44 1.01 8.96
N LEU A 86 9.62 1.71 9.72
CA LEU A 86 8.68 1.09 10.65
C LEU A 86 7.61 0.28 9.91
N ALA A 87 7.05 0.81 8.83
CA ALA A 87 6.08 0.10 7.99
C ALA A 87 6.66 -1.20 7.41
N ALA A 88 7.89 -1.15 6.88
CA ALA A 88 8.58 -2.33 6.39
C ALA A 88 8.82 -3.37 7.51
N ARG A 89 9.14 -2.91 8.73
CA ARG A 89 9.33 -3.79 9.87
C ARG A 89 8.02 -4.45 10.32
N VAL A 90 6.91 -3.71 10.33
CA VAL A 90 5.57 -4.24 10.63
C VAL A 90 5.21 -5.34 9.64
N GLN A 91 5.35 -5.09 8.33
CA GLN A 91 5.08 -6.10 7.29
C GLN A 91 5.96 -7.36 7.46
N GLN A 92 7.23 -7.19 7.82
CA GLN A 92 8.11 -8.32 8.09
C GLN A 92 7.65 -9.13 9.31
N LEU A 93 7.21 -8.46 10.38
CA LEU A 93 6.72 -9.11 11.59
C LEU A 93 5.39 -9.83 11.35
N GLU A 94 4.46 -9.21 10.63
CA GLU A 94 3.21 -9.83 10.21
C GLU A 94 3.47 -11.10 9.40
N LYS A 95 4.37 -11.05 8.40
CA LYS A 95 4.74 -12.23 7.62
C LYS A 95 5.31 -13.35 8.49
N ARG A 96 6.19 -13.01 9.45
CA ARG A 96 6.77 -13.99 10.37
C ARG A 96 5.74 -14.57 11.32
N LEU A 97 4.78 -13.76 11.77
CA LEU A 97 3.68 -14.21 12.61
C LEU A 97 2.79 -15.18 11.86
N SER A 98 2.38 -14.85 10.63
CA SER A 98 1.62 -15.75 9.77
C SER A 98 2.35 -17.07 9.58
N GLN A 99 3.64 -17.06 9.22
CA GLN A 99 4.42 -18.28 9.07
C GLN A 99 4.50 -19.13 10.35
N ALA A 100 4.65 -18.50 11.51
CA ALA A 100 4.68 -19.21 12.78
C ALA A 100 3.32 -19.81 13.12
N MET A 101 2.24 -19.09 12.86
CA MET A 101 0.87 -19.57 13.05
C MET A 101 0.52 -20.69 12.07
N ASP A 102 0.92 -20.59 10.81
CA ASP A 102 0.73 -21.64 9.81
C ASP A 102 1.47 -22.92 10.22
N ALA A 103 2.72 -22.77 10.67
CA ALA A 103 3.50 -23.90 11.19
C ALA A 103 2.85 -24.52 12.44
N GLN A 104 2.32 -23.71 13.36
CA GLN A 104 1.62 -24.21 14.54
C GLN A 104 0.30 -24.89 14.17
N ALA A 105 -0.50 -24.30 13.28
CA ALA A 105 -1.73 -24.89 12.79
C ALA A 105 -1.49 -26.24 12.10
N TRP A 106 -0.38 -26.37 11.37
CA TRP A 106 0.03 -27.64 10.75
C TRP A 106 0.35 -28.70 11.81
N GLN A 107 1.15 -28.35 12.83
CA GLN A 107 1.49 -29.24 13.95
C GLN A 107 0.25 -29.66 14.75
N GLU A 108 -0.64 -28.72 15.06
CA GLU A 108 -1.88 -28.97 15.80
C GLU A 108 -2.91 -29.77 15.00
N SER A 109 -2.87 -29.70 13.66
CA SER A 109 -3.73 -30.50 12.80
C SER A 109 -3.40 -32.00 12.85
N GLY A 110 -2.30 -32.41 13.51
CA GLY A 110 -1.85 -33.81 13.57
C GLY A 110 -1.36 -34.35 12.22
N LEU A 111 -1.30 -33.48 11.21
CA LEU A 111 -0.59 -33.71 9.96
C LEU A 111 0.88 -33.43 10.28
N GLY A 112 1.65 -34.49 10.50
CA GLY A 112 3.04 -34.39 10.90
C GLY A 112 3.91 -33.58 9.91
N ALA A 113 5.21 -33.53 10.18
CA ALA A 113 6.15 -32.75 9.37
C ALA A 113 6.11 -33.17 7.89
N PRO A 114 6.64 -32.37 6.93
CA PRO A 114 6.68 -32.77 5.51
C PRO A 114 7.27 -34.18 5.28
N ALA A 115 8.23 -34.57 6.12
CA ALA A 115 8.80 -35.92 6.12
C ALA A 115 7.76 -37.02 6.41
N ASP A 116 6.78 -36.79 7.28
CA ASP A 116 5.71 -37.76 7.55
C ASP A 116 4.77 -37.90 6.35
N ILE A 117 4.55 -36.83 5.58
CA ILE A 117 3.75 -36.88 4.35
C ILE A 117 4.48 -37.66 3.26
N ASP A 118 5.79 -37.44 3.10
CA ASP A 118 6.62 -38.21 2.16
C ASP A 118 6.69 -39.69 2.55
N GLU A 119 6.78 -40.00 3.86
CA GLU A 119 6.70 -41.37 4.38
C GLU A 119 5.33 -42.02 4.11
N LEU A 120 4.24 -41.27 4.32
CA LEU A 120 2.89 -41.73 4.00
C LEU A 120 2.74 -41.99 2.50
N GLN A 121 3.26 -41.12 1.63
CA GLN A 121 3.25 -41.32 0.19
C GLN A 121 4.06 -42.57 -0.20
N CYS A 122 5.26 -42.76 0.35
CA CYS A 122 6.05 -43.97 0.12
C CYS A 122 5.30 -45.24 0.57
N ARG A 123 4.55 -45.15 1.67
CA ARG A 123 3.73 -46.26 2.18
C ARG A 123 2.55 -46.53 1.27
N VAL A 124 1.88 -45.50 0.76
CA VAL A 124 0.78 -45.63 -0.22
C VAL A 124 1.29 -46.34 -1.46
N THR A 125 2.38 -45.87 -2.08
CA THR A 125 2.94 -46.50 -3.28
C THR A 125 3.33 -47.96 -3.06
N ARG A 126 3.88 -48.29 -1.89
CA ARG A 126 4.20 -49.67 -1.53
C ARG A 126 2.96 -50.55 -1.40
N LEU A 127 1.91 -50.03 -0.78
CA LEU A 127 0.65 -50.75 -0.61
C LEU A 127 -0.10 -50.93 -1.95
N GLU A 128 0.00 -49.96 -2.84
CA GLU A 128 -0.51 -50.07 -4.21
C GLU A 128 0.22 -51.17 -4.98
N GLN A 129 1.56 -51.19 -4.92
CA GLN A 129 2.37 -52.25 -5.54
C GLN A 129 2.02 -53.65 -4.99
N GLN A 130 1.88 -53.77 -3.68
CA GLN A 130 1.46 -55.03 -3.04
C GLN A 130 0.06 -55.48 -3.49
N ASN A 131 -0.88 -54.55 -3.67
CA ASN A 131 -2.21 -54.90 -4.18
C ASN A 131 -2.14 -55.43 -5.62
N VAL A 132 -1.34 -54.80 -6.48
CA VAL A 132 -1.15 -55.26 -7.86
C VAL A 132 -0.56 -56.68 -7.88
N GLU A 133 0.48 -56.92 -7.09
CA GLU A 133 1.12 -58.24 -7.00
C GLU A 133 0.17 -59.32 -6.47
N LEU A 134 -0.59 -59.03 -5.42
CA LEU A 134 -1.56 -59.97 -4.85
C LEU A 134 -2.72 -60.25 -5.81
N THR A 135 -3.16 -59.24 -6.57
CA THR A 135 -4.21 -59.40 -7.58
C THR A 135 -3.72 -60.30 -8.71
N ALA A 136 -2.50 -60.09 -9.20
CA ALA A 136 -1.90 -60.93 -10.24
C ALA A 136 -1.73 -62.40 -9.77
N ALA A 137 -1.29 -62.61 -8.51
CA ALA A 137 -1.16 -63.96 -7.95
C ALA A 137 -2.51 -64.67 -7.80
N LEU A 138 -3.57 -63.93 -7.46
CA LEU A 138 -4.93 -64.47 -7.42
C LEU A 138 -5.40 -64.87 -8.81
N GLU A 139 -5.21 -64.02 -9.82
CA GLU A 139 -5.55 -64.31 -11.22
C GLU A 139 -4.82 -65.55 -11.74
N GLU A 140 -3.52 -65.69 -11.44
CA GLU A 140 -2.72 -66.87 -11.81
C GLU A 140 -3.26 -68.15 -11.14
N SER A 141 -3.53 -68.10 -9.83
CA SER A 141 -4.10 -69.25 -9.12
C SER A 141 -5.50 -69.64 -9.61
N GLN A 142 -6.31 -68.67 -10.05
CA GLN A 142 -7.62 -68.92 -10.63
C GLN A 142 -7.49 -69.59 -11.99
N ALA A 143 -6.57 -69.10 -12.85
CA ALA A 143 -6.28 -69.72 -14.13
C ALA A 143 -5.78 -71.17 -13.97
N ASP A 144 -4.92 -71.44 -12.99
CA ASP A 144 -4.44 -72.79 -12.67
C ASP A 144 -5.58 -73.73 -12.23
N LEU A 145 -6.50 -73.24 -11.40
CA LEU A 145 -7.69 -73.99 -10.97
C LEU A 145 -8.68 -74.23 -12.11
N GLU A 146 -8.83 -73.27 -13.02
CA GLU A 146 -9.65 -73.39 -14.24
C GLU A 146 -9.01 -74.30 -15.31
N ALA A 147 -7.69 -74.46 -15.28
CA ALA A 147 -6.94 -75.38 -16.15
C ALA A 147 -6.88 -76.81 -15.60
N ALA A 148 -7.02 -77.00 -14.28
CA ALA A 148 -7.06 -78.30 -13.63
C ALA A 148 -8.32 -79.19 -13.85
N PRO A 149 -9.50 -78.74 -14.33
CA PRO A 149 -10.68 -79.61 -14.44
C PRO A 149 -10.60 -80.61 -15.59
N GLU A 150 -9.61 -80.54 -16.49
CA GLU A 150 -9.44 -81.52 -17.58
C GLU A 150 -8.77 -82.83 -17.11
N ALA A 151 -8.13 -82.86 -15.94
CA ALA A 151 -7.37 -84.03 -15.46
C ALA A 151 -8.13 -84.93 -14.46
N THR A 152 -9.36 -84.59 -14.07
CA THR A 152 -10.11 -85.30 -13.02
C THR A 152 -11.43 -85.91 -13.48
N ALA A 153 -11.68 -85.99 -14.79
CA ALA A 153 -12.89 -86.56 -15.37
C ALA A 153 -12.60 -87.66 -16.42
N THR A 154 -11.94 -88.74 -16.03
CA THR A 154 -12.08 -90.11 -16.60
C THR A 154 -11.55 -91.15 -15.64
#